data_AF-A0A645FYG7-F1
#
_entry.id   AF-A0A645FYG7-F1
#
_cell.length_a   1.000
_cell.length_b   1.000
_cell.length_c   1.000
_cell.angle_alpha   90.00
_cell.angle_beta   90.00
_cell.angle_gamma   90.00
#
_symmetry.space_group_name_H-M   'P 1'
#
loop_
_entity.id
_entity.type
_entity.pdbx_description
1 polymer ?
#
loop_
_entity_poly.entity_id
_entity_poly.type
_entity_poly.pdbx_seq_one_letter_code
_entity_poly.pdbx_strand_id
1 'polypeptide(L)'
;MEIPDVMVESRIDNMINDLAINIENRGMKLDQYLAYAKMDMDGLRESYREAALVNVKTDLVLEEIVKAEKVEVSPEDIQAEVAGMAQAYGAPVEEVEKIIRKQGHLNALVESVLRKKAAQLIIEGIEKA
;
A
#
# COMPACT_ATOMS: atom_id res chain seq x y z
N MET A 1 -1.63 4.15 21.72
CA MET A 1 -1.21 2.90 21.05
C MET A 1 0.28 3.03 20.84
N GLU A 2 1.08 2.16 21.46
CA GLU A 2 2.52 2.11 21.25
C GLU A 2 2.78 1.18 20.07
N ILE A 3 3.45 1.67 19.03
CA ILE A 3 3.73 0.88 17.83
C ILE A 3 5.05 0.15 18.04
N PRO A 4 5.09 -1.18 17.87
CA PRO A 4 6.34 -1.92 17.91
C PRO A 4 7.31 -1.43 16.84
N ASP A 5 8.56 -1.16 17.23
CA ASP A 5 9.60 -0.69 16.31
C ASP A 5 9.79 -1.62 15.10
N VAL A 6 9.64 -2.94 15.30
CA VAL A 6 9.71 -3.93 14.21
C VAL A 6 8.73 -3.65 13.06
N MET A 7 7.55 -3.09 13.35
CA MET A 7 6.58 -2.72 12.31
C MET A 7 7.04 -1.48 11.54
N VAL A 8 7.65 -0.53 12.24
CA VAL A 8 8.22 0.68 11.62
C VAL A 8 9.41 0.31 10.75
N GLU A 9 10.33 -0.52 11.24
CA GLU A 9 11.49 -1.01 10.48
C GLU A 9 11.06 -1.78 9.23
N SER A 10 10.10 -2.70 9.36
CA SER A 10 9.56 -3.42 8.19
C SER A 10 8.92 -2.47 7.17
N ARG A 11 8.24 -1.42 7.64
CA ARG A 11 7.67 -0.42 6.73
C ARG A 11 8.76 0.40 6.04
N ILE A 12 9.83 0.79 6.75
CA ILE A 12 10.99 1.46 6.17
C ILE A 12 11.63 0.58 5.08
N ASP A 13 11.80 -0.72 5.35
CA ASP A 13 12.37 -1.67 4.38
C ASP A 13 11.56 -1.71 3.08
N ASN A 14 10.23 -1.78 3.19
CA ASN A 14 9.34 -1.75 2.03
C ASN A 14 9.47 -0.43 1.25
N MET A 15 9.50 0.71 1.94
CA MET A 15 9.63 2.03 1.31
C MET A 15 10.97 2.19 0.58
N ILE A 16 12.06 1.66 1.16
CA ILE A 16 13.38 1.66 0.52
C ILE A 16 13.41 0.72 -0.69
N ASN A 17 12.77 -0.45 -0.60
CA ASN A 17 12.65 -1.37 -1.72
C ASN A 17 11.86 -0.73 -2.89
N ASP A 18 10.76 -0.03 -2.58
CA ASP A 18 9.99 0.71 -3.59
C ASP A 18 10.84 1.80 -4.25
N LEU A 19 11.62 2.55 -3.46
CA LEU A 19 12.58 3.52 -3.99
C LEU A 19 13.59 2.83 -4.92
N ALA A 20 14.16 1.71 -4.50
CA ALA A 20 15.16 0.94 -5.25
C ALA A 20 14.63 0.47 -6.60
N ILE A 21 13.42 -0.09 -6.63
CA ILE A 21 12.74 -0.50 -7.87
C ILE A 21 12.52 0.71 -8.79
N ASN A 22 12.05 1.83 -8.25
CA ASN A 22 11.78 3.03 -9.03
C ASN A 22 13.03 3.64 -9.67
N ILE A 23 14.16 3.68 -8.95
CA ILE A 23 15.43 4.20 -9.50
C ILE A 23 16.08 3.19 -10.45
N GLU A 24 15.93 1.89 -10.21
CA GLU A 24 16.45 0.84 -11.09
C GLU A 24 15.74 0.88 -12.46
N ASN A 25 14.43 1.10 -12.47
CA ASN A 25 13.68 1.32 -13.70
C ASN A 25 14.14 2.56 -14.49
N ARG A 26 14.84 3.50 -13.86
CA ARG A 26 15.47 4.67 -14.49
C ARG A 26 16.95 4.45 -14.82
N GLY A 27 17.46 3.23 -14.64
CA GLY A 27 18.85 2.85 -14.91
C GLY A 27 19.84 3.23 -13.82
N MET A 28 19.38 3.50 -12.59
CA MET A 28 20.24 3.88 -11.45
C MET A 28 20.19 2.83 -10.34
N LYS A 29 21.32 2.57 -9.68
CA LYS A 29 21.39 1.70 -8.49
C LYS A 29 21.27 2.49 -7.20
N LEU A 30 20.79 1.86 -6.13
CA LEU A 30 20.62 2.51 -4.81
C LEU A 30 21.91 3.12 -4.27
N ASP A 31 23.04 2.42 -4.41
CA ASP A 31 24.34 2.95 -3.98
C ASP A 31 24.73 4.25 -4.70
N GLN A 32 24.38 4.37 -5.99
CA GLN A 32 24.64 5.58 -6.77
C GLN A 32 23.72 6.73 -6.32
N TYR A 33 22.46 6.42 -5.99
CA TYR A 33 21.53 7.39 -5.42
C TYR A 33 22.02 7.93 -4.08
N LEU A 34 22.44 7.05 -3.17
CA LEU A 34 23.00 7.42 -1.87
C LEU A 34 24.25 8.30 -2.02
N ALA A 35 25.16 7.94 -2.92
CA ALA A 35 26.35 8.73 -3.22
C ALA A 35 26.02 10.13 -3.78
N TYR A 36 25.06 10.21 -4.70
CA TYR A 36 24.60 11.48 -5.27
C TYR A 36 23.95 12.38 -4.21
N ALA A 37 23.10 11.80 -3.36
CA ALA A 37 22.41 12.48 -2.29
C ALA A 37 23.29 12.74 -1.05
N LYS A 38 24.55 12.27 -1.07
CA LYS A 38 25.54 12.39 0.02
C LYS A 38 25.01 11.89 1.36
N MET A 39 24.28 10.77 1.32
CA MET A 39 23.72 10.10 2.49
C MET A 39 24.14 8.64 2.49
N ASP A 40 24.14 8.02 3.66
CA ASP A 40 24.28 6.57 3.82
C ASP A 40 22.90 5.91 4.03
N MET A 41 22.90 4.59 4.18
CA MET A 41 21.66 3.84 4.39
C MET A 41 20.96 4.26 5.67
N ASP A 42 21.70 4.50 6.76
CA ASP A 42 21.12 4.88 8.05
C ASP A 42 20.44 6.26 7.97
N GLY A 43 21.07 7.22 7.32
CA GLY A 43 20.48 8.54 7.04
C GLY A 43 19.23 8.44 6.17
N LEU A 44 19.21 7.54 5.17
CA LEU A 44 18.02 7.30 4.36
C LEU A 44 16.90 6.67 5.20
N ARG A 45 17.19 5.66 6.02
CA ARG A 45 16.22 5.02 6.92
C ARG A 45 15.60 6.02 7.88
N GLU A 46 16.43 6.86 8.49
CA GLU A 46 15.97 7.86 9.45
C GLU A 46 15.07 8.90 8.77
N SER A 47 15.39 9.30 7.54
CA SER A 47 14.54 10.20 6.74
C SER A 47 13.14 9.61 6.48
N TYR A 48 13.01 8.28 6.43
CA TYR A 48 11.75 7.59 6.24
C TYR A 48 11.03 7.24 7.54
N ARG A 49 11.67 7.33 8.71
CA ARG A 49 11.12 6.85 9.98
C ARG A 49 9.80 7.51 10.34
N GLU A 50 9.70 8.85 10.22
CA GLU A 50 8.47 9.58 10.54
C GLU A 50 7.32 9.16 9.61
N ALA A 51 7.59 9.13 8.30
CA ALA A 51 6.60 8.70 7.31
C ALA A 51 6.17 7.24 7.55
N ALA A 52 7.10 6.33 7.82
CA ALA A 52 6.82 4.93 8.11
C ALA A 52 5.94 4.79 9.36
N LEU A 53 6.21 5.55 10.42
CA LEU A 53 5.40 5.56 11.63
C LEU A 53 3.96 5.99 11.34
N VAL A 54 3.76 7.04 10.53
CA VAL A 54 2.41 7.50 10.13
C VAL A 54 1.69 6.44 9.30
N ASN A 55 2.39 5.79 8.38
CA ASN A 55 1.83 4.71 7.57
C ASN A 55 1.37 3.54 8.45
N VAL A 56 2.23 3.07 9.37
CA VAL A 56 1.88 1.97 10.28
C VAL A 56 0.69 2.34 11.18
N LYS A 57 0.63 3.59 11.68
CA LYS A 57 -0.55 4.07 12.43
C LYS A 57 -1.81 3.98 11.59
N THR A 58 -1.76 4.47 10.37
CA THR A 58 -2.90 4.49 9.45
C THR A 58 -3.37 3.07 9.15
N ASP A 59 -2.43 2.16 8.85
CA ASP A 59 -2.73 0.77 8.55
C ASP A 59 -3.42 0.08 9.74
N LEU A 60 -2.91 0.29 10.97
CA LEU A 60 -3.51 -0.25 12.20
C LEU A 60 -4.91 0.33 12.46
N VAL A 61 -5.11 1.63 12.26
CA VAL A 61 -6.42 2.26 12.44
C VAL A 61 -7.44 1.70 11.46
N LEU A 62 -7.06 1.54 10.18
CA LEU A 62 -7.93 0.94 9.17
C LEU A 62 -8.26 -0.52 9.52
N GLU A 63 -7.29 -1.29 9.99
CA GLU A 63 -7.50 -2.69 10.41
C GLU A 63 -8.49 -2.79 11.58
N GLU A 64 -8.38 -1.91 12.57
CA GLU A 64 -9.31 -1.88 13.69
C GLU A 64 -10.72 -1.47 13.26
N ILE A 65 -10.87 -0.56 12.30
CA ILE A 65 -12.19 -0.21 11.72
C ILE A 65 -12.78 -1.41 10.97
N VAL A 66 -11.98 -2.12 10.17
CA VAL A 66 -12.42 -3.34 9.50
C VAL A 66 -12.97 -4.36 10.50
N LYS A 67 -12.27 -4.56 11.62
CA LYS A 67 -12.69 -5.49 12.68
C LYS A 67 -13.96 -5.01 13.40
N ALA A 68 -14.02 -3.72 13.76
CA ALA A 68 -15.14 -3.14 14.49
C ALA A 68 -16.44 -3.15 13.67
N GLU A 69 -16.35 -2.75 12.41
CA GLU A 69 -17.50 -2.65 11.49
C GLU A 69 -17.76 -3.97 10.73
N LYS A 70 -16.95 -5.01 10.97
CA LYS A 70 -17.02 -6.31 10.30
C LYS A 70 -17.06 -6.16 8.77
N VAL A 71 -16.15 -5.35 8.25
CA VAL A 71 -16.05 -5.09 6.81
C VAL A 71 -15.63 -6.37 6.12
N GLU A 72 -16.52 -6.93 5.32
CA GLU A 72 -16.25 -8.08 4.46
C GLU A 72 -16.06 -7.62 3.01
N VAL A 73 -15.17 -8.31 2.30
CA VAL A 73 -14.97 -8.13 0.85
C VAL A 73 -15.84 -9.14 0.12
N SER A 74 -16.82 -8.64 -0.63
CA SER A 74 -17.67 -9.49 -1.45
C SER A 74 -17.06 -9.74 -2.84
N PRO A 75 -17.50 -10.77 -3.57
CA PRO A 75 -17.09 -10.98 -4.96
C PRO A 75 -17.39 -9.77 -5.86
N GLU A 76 -18.49 -9.06 -5.60
CA GLU A 76 -18.89 -7.85 -6.34
C GLU A 76 -17.91 -6.70 -6.10
N ASP A 77 -17.42 -6.54 -4.86
CA ASP A 77 -16.40 -5.53 -4.56
C ASP A 77 -15.10 -5.78 -5.35
N ILE A 78 -14.71 -7.06 -5.46
CA ILE A 78 -13.54 -7.46 -6.25
C ILE A 78 -13.76 -7.17 -7.73
N GLN A 79 -14.93 -7.50 -8.28
CA GLN A 79 -15.25 -7.19 -9.68
C GLN A 79 -15.24 -5.69 -9.96
N ALA A 80 -15.80 -4.89 -9.05
CA ALA A 80 -15.81 -3.43 -9.16
C ALA A 80 -14.39 -2.85 -9.16
N GLU A 81 -13.51 -3.35 -8.29
CA GLU A 81 -12.11 -2.93 -8.25
C GLU A 81 -11.37 -3.30 -9.53
N VAL A 82 -11.55 -4.54 -10.03
CA VAL A 82 -10.93 -4.95 -11.29
C VAL A 82 -11.45 -4.15 -12.48
N ALA A 83 -12.75 -3.83 -12.51
CA ALA A 83 -13.33 -2.96 -13.53
C ALA A 83 -12.72 -1.54 -13.49
N GLY A 84 -12.51 -1.00 -12.28
CA GLY A 84 -11.84 0.29 -12.09
C GLY A 84 -10.38 0.27 -12.57
N MET A 85 -9.65 -0.81 -12.28
CA MET A 85 -8.28 -1.00 -12.79
C MET A 85 -8.27 -1.08 -14.32
N ALA A 86 -9.15 -1.88 -14.90
CA ALA A 86 -9.29 -2.02 -16.34
C ALA A 86 -9.54 -0.68 -17.03
N GLN A 87 -10.42 0.16 -16.46
CA GLN A 87 -10.67 1.51 -16.95
C GLN A 87 -9.42 2.41 -16.83
N ALA A 88 -8.72 2.38 -15.69
CA ALA A 88 -7.53 3.20 -15.45
C ALA A 88 -6.38 2.86 -16.41
N TYR A 89 -6.19 1.58 -16.72
CA TYR A 89 -5.15 1.10 -17.62
C TYR A 89 -5.58 1.01 -19.09
N GLY A 90 -6.85 1.29 -19.42
CA GLY A 90 -7.38 1.17 -20.78
C GLY A 90 -7.36 -0.27 -21.31
N ALA A 91 -7.49 -1.26 -20.43
CA ALA A 91 -7.42 -2.68 -20.74
C ALA A 91 -8.79 -3.36 -20.58
N PRO A 92 -9.05 -4.49 -21.27
CA PRO A 92 -10.25 -5.29 -21.00
C PRO A 92 -10.22 -5.89 -19.59
N VAL A 93 -11.37 -5.91 -18.91
CA VAL A 93 -11.53 -6.47 -17.55
C VAL A 93 -11.01 -7.90 -17.46
N GLU A 94 -11.33 -8.74 -18.44
CA GLU A 94 -10.92 -10.15 -18.50
C GLU A 94 -9.40 -10.34 -18.52
N GLU A 95 -8.67 -9.46 -19.22
CA GLU A 95 -7.20 -9.49 -19.27
C GLU A 95 -6.60 -9.08 -17.91
N VAL A 96 -7.18 -8.07 -17.26
CA VAL A 96 -6.76 -7.65 -15.92
C VAL A 96 -6.98 -8.76 -14.89
N GLU A 97 -8.16 -9.40 -14.88
CA GLU A 97 -8.44 -10.54 -14.01
C GLU A 97 -7.44 -11.69 -14.22
N LYS A 98 -7.15 -12.01 -15.48
CA LYS A 98 -6.23 -13.08 -15.84
C LYS A 98 -4.81 -12.80 -15.36
N ILE A 99 -4.34 -11.55 -15.47
CA ILE A 99 -3.03 -11.11 -14.96
C ILE A 99 -2.98 -11.26 -13.44
N ILE A 100 -3.99 -10.76 -12.73
CA ILE A 100 -4.06 -10.81 -11.26
C ILE A 100 -4.02 -12.27 -10.77
N ARG A 101 -4.81 -13.15 -11.38
CA ARG A 101 -4.82 -14.58 -11.05
C ARG A 101 -3.48 -15.25 -11.35
N LYS A 102 -2.89 -14.98 -12.52
CA LYS A 102 -1.63 -15.59 -12.95
C LYS A 102 -0.45 -15.16 -12.08
N GLN A 103 -0.46 -13.93 -11.58
CA GLN A 103 0.60 -13.39 -10.71
C GLN A 103 0.38 -13.71 -9.22
N GLY A 104 -0.75 -14.34 -8.86
CA GLY A 104 -1.05 -14.64 -7.45
C GLY A 104 -1.39 -13.40 -6.62
N HIS A 105 -1.78 -12.30 -7.26
CA HIS A 105 -2.04 -11.02 -6.59
C HIS A 105 -3.45 -10.91 -6.00
N LEU A 106 -4.21 -12.02 -5.93
CA LEU A 106 -5.59 -12.01 -5.44
C LEU A 106 -5.67 -11.53 -3.98
N ASN A 107 -4.75 -11.96 -3.12
CA ASN A 107 -4.74 -11.53 -1.71
C ASN A 107 -4.45 -10.04 -1.57
N ALA A 108 -3.48 -9.52 -2.33
CA ALA A 108 -3.17 -8.08 -2.34
C ALA A 108 -4.35 -7.24 -2.85
N LEU A 109 -5.11 -7.76 -3.82
CA LEU A 109 -6.34 -7.13 -4.29
C LEU A 109 -7.41 -7.10 -3.20
N VAL A 110 -7.66 -8.23 -2.53
CA VAL A 110 -8.63 -8.31 -1.42
C VAL A 110 -8.26 -7.30 -0.32
N GLU A 111 -6.99 -7.24 0.08
CA GLU A 111 -6.52 -6.28 1.07
C GLU A 111 -6.69 -4.82 0.62
N SER A 112 -6.45 -4.53 -0.66
CA SER A 112 -6.66 -3.19 -1.22
C SER A 112 -8.12 -2.77 -1.13
N VAL A 113 -9.03 -3.66 -1.52
CA VAL A 113 -10.48 -3.44 -1.46
C VAL A 113 -10.94 -3.24 -0.01
N LEU A 114 -10.45 -4.07 0.90
CA LEU A 114 -10.73 -3.97 2.34
C LEU A 114 -10.32 -2.59 2.90
N ARG A 115 -9.08 -2.14 2.60
CA ARG A 115 -8.58 -0.82 3.02
C ARG A 115 -9.41 0.32 2.45
N LYS A 116 -9.81 0.22 1.18
CA LYS A 116 -10.64 1.23 0.51
C LYS A 116 -12.03 1.33 1.15
N LYS A 117 -12.66 0.19 1.46
CA LYS A 117 -13.95 0.17 2.17
C LYS A 117 -13.84 0.75 3.58
N ALA A 118 -12.78 0.41 4.32
CA ALA A 118 -12.51 0.99 5.63
C ALA A 118 -12.35 2.52 5.56
N ALA A 119 -11.58 3.02 4.58
CA ALA A 119 -11.42 4.46 4.37
C ALA A 119 -12.75 5.15 4.00
N GLN A 120 -13.57 4.52 3.15
CA GLN A 120 -14.88 5.04 2.79
C GLN A 120 -15.81 5.17 4.01
N LEU A 121 -15.79 4.20 4.92
CA LEU A 121 -16.56 4.27 6.17
C LEU A 121 -16.13 5.44 7.06
N ILE A 122 -14.83 5.75 7.13
CA ILE A 122 -14.32 6.92 7.86
C ILE A 122 -14.92 8.20 7.24
N ILE A 123 -14.89 8.33 5.92
CA ILE A 123 -15.38 9.51 5.21
C ILE A 123 -16.89 9.68 5.44
N GLU A 124 -17.67 8.62 5.26
CA GLU A 124 -19.12 8.63 5.49
C GLU A 124 -19.51 8.89 6.95
N GLY A 125 -18.69 8.42 7.89
CA GLY A 125 -18.85 8.69 9.32
C GLY A 125 -18.61 10.16 9.67
N ILE A 126 -17.65 10.81 9.01
CA ILE A 126 -17.35 12.24 9.18
C ILE A 126 -18.47 13.11 8.60
N GLU A 127 -19.07 12.73 7.47
CA GLU A 127 -20.20 13.48 6.88
C GLU A 127 -21.50 13.41 7.69
N LYS A 128 -21.63 12.42 8.58
CA LYS A 128 -22.81 12.22 9.44
C LYS A 128 -22.66 12.84 10.84
N ALA A 129 -21.51 13.41 11.17
CA ALA A 129 -21.20 14.03 12.46
C ALA A 129 -21.31 15.57 12.40
#